data_AF-A0A935HG88-F1
#
_entry.id   AF-A0A935HG88-F1
#
_cell.length_a   1.000
_cell.length_b   1.000
_cell.length_c   1.000
_cell.angle_alpha   90.00
_cell.angle_beta   90.00
_cell.angle_gamma   90.00
#
_symmetry.space_group_name_H-M   'P 1'
#
loop_
_entity.id
_entity.type
_entity.pdbx_description
1 polymer ?
#
loop_
_entity_poly.entity_id
_entity_poly.type
_entity_poly.pdbx_seq_one_letter_code
_entity_poly.pdbx_strand_id
1 'polypeptide(L)'
;MSMKFRLHLRPAALFAAVAAASLLQSCAREAPQSPTVTPSPVQASTSVAAAFYVCPMHPHITAHDPGTCPICGMDLVLRQPTPTTQAASSPEAATTVSVSSVVRQTLGIRTAHVTRRDILMSLKVPARVVAEAGGELRVQ
;
A
#
# COMPACT_ATOMS: atom_id res chain seq x y z
N MET A 1 -26.34 62.93 44.28
CA MET A 1 -26.66 63.35 42.90
C MET A 1 -25.41 63.22 42.06
N SER A 2 -25.24 62.13 41.30
CA SER A 2 -24.29 62.07 40.18
C SER A 2 -24.45 60.78 39.39
N MET A 3 -24.50 60.97 38.07
CA MET A 3 -24.97 60.08 37.02
C MET A 3 -24.04 58.88 36.78
N LYS A 4 -24.59 57.71 36.42
CA LYS A 4 -23.83 56.70 35.67
C LYS A 4 -24.60 56.26 34.43
N PHE A 5 -24.06 56.77 33.33
CA PHE A 5 -24.34 56.61 31.91
C PHE A 5 -24.62 55.17 31.47
N ARG A 6 -25.72 54.96 30.72
CA ARG A 6 -25.91 53.77 29.87
C ARG A 6 -25.10 53.97 28.58
N LEU A 7 -24.11 53.11 28.33
CA LEU A 7 -23.38 53.08 27.06
C LEU A 7 -23.82 51.86 26.24
N HIS A 8 -24.67 52.11 25.24
CA HIS A 8 -25.00 51.17 24.18
C HIS A 8 -23.79 50.98 23.27
N LEU A 9 -23.04 49.88 23.44
CA LEU A 9 -21.94 49.52 22.56
C LEU A 9 -22.50 48.77 21.33
N ARG A 10 -22.31 49.35 20.15
CA ARG A 10 -22.87 48.90 18.86
C ARG A 10 -22.24 47.56 18.42
N PRO A 11 -23.03 46.52 18.07
CA PRO A 11 -22.54 45.20 17.66
C PRO A 11 -21.83 45.15 16.29
N ALA A 12 -21.79 46.27 15.57
CA ALA A 12 -21.16 46.38 14.25
C ALA A 12 -19.61 46.44 14.29
N ALA A 13 -19.00 46.74 15.44
CA ALA A 13 -17.55 46.85 15.56
C ALA A 13 -16.83 45.49 15.69
N LEU A 14 -17.54 44.44 16.13
CA LEU A 14 -16.95 43.11 16.33
C LEU A 14 -16.80 42.29 15.03
N PHE A 15 -17.65 42.54 14.02
CA PHE A 15 -17.62 41.78 12.76
C PHE A 15 -16.51 42.22 11.79
N ALA A 16 -16.01 43.46 11.90
CA ALA A 16 -14.96 43.96 11.01
C ALA A 16 -13.56 43.41 11.35
N ALA A 17 -13.32 42.97 12.58
CA ALA A 17 -12.00 42.50 13.01
C ALA A 17 -11.68 41.06 12.59
N VAL A 18 -12.69 40.21 12.34
CA VAL A 18 -12.47 38.79 12.01
C VAL A 18 -12.14 38.57 10.52
N ALA A 19 -12.64 39.43 9.62
CA ALA A 19 -12.38 39.31 8.18
C ALA A 19 -10.95 39.68 7.76
N ALA A 20 -10.25 40.51 8.53
CA ALA A 20 -8.87 40.91 8.21
C ALA A 20 -7.82 39.83 8.59
N ALA A 21 -8.16 38.91 9.50
CA ALA A 21 -7.23 37.86 9.95
C ALA A 21 -7.20 36.62 9.03
N SER A 22 -8.20 36.43 8.16
CA SER A 22 -8.29 35.25 7.28
C SER A 22 -7.53 35.40 5.96
N LEU A 23 -7.11 36.60 5.57
CA LEU A 23 -6.46 36.87 4.28
C LEU A 23 -4.92 36.78 4.32
N LEU A 24 -4.30 36.74 5.51
CA LEU A 24 -2.83 36.65 5.66
C LEU A 24 -2.29 35.20 5.70
N GLN A 25 -3.16 34.18 5.85
CA GLN A 25 -2.72 32.79 5.92
C GLN A 25 -2.60 32.10 4.53
N SER A 26 -2.83 32.83 3.44
CA SER A 26 -2.95 32.24 2.10
C SER A 26 -1.87 32.66 1.09
N CYS A 27 -0.83 33.41 1.51
CA CYS A 27 0.26 33.86 0.62
C CYS A 27 1.62 33.19 0.88
N ALA A 28 1.71 32.18 1.76
CA ALA A 28 2.93 31.40 1.96
C ALA A 28 2.77 29.99 1.35
N ARG A 29 2.71 29.92 0.02
CA ARG A 29 2.91 28.68 -0.74
C ARG A 29 3.88 28.93 -1.87
N GLU A 30 5.13 29.11 -1.48
CA GLU A 30 6.31 29.21 -2.35
C GLU A 30 6.41 27.92 -3.19
N ALA A 31 6.42 28.08 -4.50
CA ALA A 31 6.63 27.00 -5.46
C ALA A 31 8.12 26.65 -5.55
N PRO A 32 8.53 25.37 -5.47
CA PRO A 32 9.89 25.00 -5.81
C PRO A 32 10.02 24.95 -7.33
N GLN A 33 10.72 25.93 -7.89
CA GLN A 33 11.34 25.80 -9.20
C GLN A 33 12.49 24.79 -9.09
N SER A 34 12.57 23.85 -10.03
CA SER A 34 13.77 23.05 -10.23
C SER A 34 14.01 22.79 -11.72
N PRO A 35 15.29 22.62 -12.09
CA PRO A 35 15.90 23.31 -13.22
C PRO A 35 15.68 22.63 -14.55
N THR A 36 15.73 23.43 -15.60
CA THR A 36 15.90 23.00 -16.99
C THR A 36 17.21 22.20 -17.11
N VAL A 37 17.11 20.88 -17.21
CA VAL A 37 18.20 20.01 -17.66
C VAL A 37 18.00 19.79 -19.15
N THR A 38 18.92 20.31 -19.95
CA THR A 38 19.08 19.96 -21.37
C THR A 38 19.78 18.60 -21.45
N PRO A 39 19.15 17.52 -21.95
CA PRO A 39 19.90 16.31 -22.25
C PRO A 39 20.60 16.48 -23.61
N SER A 40 21.92 16.61 -23.55
CA SER A 40 22.83 16.44 -24.68
C SER A 40 22.89 14.94 -25.06
N PRO A 41 22.89 14.57 -26.36
CA PRO A 41 22.85 13.16 -26.77
C PRO A 41 24.23 12.52 -26.63
N VAL A 42 24.46 11.78 -25.55
CA VAL A 42 25.57 10.83 -25.46
C VAL A 42 25.11 9.50 -26.05
N GLN A 43 25.79 9.08 -27.12
CA GLN A 43 25.57 7.84 -27.82
C GLN A 43 25.86 6.65 -26.89
N ALA A 44 24.81 5.90 -26.53
CA ALA A 44 24.93 4.64 -25.83
C ALA A 44 24.99 3.50 -26.86
N SER A 45 26.10 2.77 -26.86
CA SER A 45 26.31 1.56 -27.64
C SER A 45 25.34 0.45 -27.20
N THR A 46 24.44 0.06 -28.11
CA THR A 46 23.42 -0.98 -27.93
C THR A 46 24.05 -2.37 -27.87
N SER A 47 24.18 -2.96 -26.67
CA SER A 47 24.28 -4.42 -26.54
C SER A 47 22.87 -5.00 -26.68
N VAL A 48 22.61 -5.72 -27.76
CA VAL A 48 21.34 -6.40 -28.00
C VAL A 48 21.19 -7.53 -26.98
N ALA A 49 20.41 -7.31 -25.94
CA ALA A 49 20.10 -8.34 -24.98
C ALA A 49 19.16 -9.37 -25.63
N ALA A 50 19.60 -10.63 -25.71
CA ALA A 50 18.88 -11.70 -26.40
C ALA A 50 17.52 -11.98 -25.74
N ALA A 51 16.45 -12.02 -26.53
CA ALA A 51 15.12 -12.32 -26.06
C ALA A 51 15.00 -13.83 -25.75
N PHE A 52 14.31 -14.18 -24.66
CA PHE A 52 14.10 -15.58 -24.23
C PHE A 52 12.62 -15.81 -23.89
N TYR A 53 12.10 -17.01 -24.09
CA TYR A 53 10.71 -17.38 -23.86
C TYR A 53 10.56 -18.18 -22.57
N VAL A 54 9.48 -17.96 -21.81
CA VAL A 54 9.23 -18.63 -20.51
C VAL A 54 7.78 -19.09 -20.40
N CYS A 55 7.54 -20.27 -19.83
CA CYS A 55 6.18 -20.75 -19.54
C CYS A 55 5.56 -19.97 -18.35
N PRO A 56 4.33 -19.43 -18.47
CA PRO A 56 3.69 -18.67 -17.38
C PRO A 56 3.34 -19.52 -16.15
N MET A 57 3.19 -20.84 -16.32
CA MET A 57 2.90 -21.78 -15.22
C MET A 57 4.17 -22.43 -14.66
N HIS A 58 5.18 -22.65 -15.50
CA HIS A 58 6.41 -23.36 -15.16
C HIS A 58 7.62 -22.46 -15.44
N PRO A 59 7.98 -21.55 -14.51
CA PRO A 59 9.01 -20.53 -14.77
C PRO A 59 10.41 -21.11 -15.01
N HIS A 60 10.63 -22.40 -14.76
CA HIS A 60 11.89 -23.09 -15.03
C HIS A 60 12.02 -23.57 -16.49
N ILE A 61 10.91 -23.57 -17.24
CA ILE A 61 10.91 -23.92 -18.66
C ILE A 61 11.18 -22.65 -19.46
N THR A 62 12.38 -22.57 -20.02
CA THR A 62 12.83 -21.47 -20.87
C THR A 62 13.29 -21.97 -22.23
N ALA A 63 13.04 -21.21 -23.30
CA ALA A 63 13.49 -21.52 -24.65
C ALA A 63 14.00 -20.26 -25.36
N HIS A 64 14.84 -20.44 -26.39
CA HIS A 64 15.28 -19.33 -27.26
C HIS A 64 14.27 -19.04 -28.38
N ASP A 65 13.40 -20.01 -28.67
CA ASP A 65 12.41 -19.96 -29.74
C ASP A 65 10.98 -20.01 -29.16
N PRO A 66 9.98 -19.49 -29.89
CA PRO A 66 8.58 -19.70 -29.54
C PRO A 66 8.24 -21.19 -29.60
N GLY A 67 7.35 -21.63 -28.73
CA GLY A 67 6.93 -23.02 -28.68
C GLY A 67 5.97 -23.26 -27.53
N THR A 68 5.71 -24.54 -27.26
CA THR A 68 4.73 -24.96 -26.25
C THR A 68 5.44 -25.66 -25.10
N CYS A 69 5.00 -25.41 -23.86
CA CYS A 69 5.53 -26.05 -22.67
C CYS A 69 5.20 -27.56 -22.67
N PRO A 70 6.19 -28.44 -22.51
CA PRO A 70 5.97 -29.90 -22.53
C PRO A 70 5.22 -30.41 -21.28
N ILE A 71 5.05 -29.57 -20.24
CA ILE A 71 4.40 -29.96 -18.99
C ILE A 71 2.91 -29.61 -19.01
N CYS A 72 2.54 -28.37 -19.37
CA CYS A 72 1.14 -27.92 -19.38
C CYS A 72 0.53 -27.68 -20.76
N GLY A 73 1.30 -27.78 -21.84
CA GLY A 73 0.79 -27.54 -23.18
C GLY A 73 0.43 -26.09 -23.51
N MET A 74 0.81 -25.12 -22.67
CA MET A 74 0.63 -23.69 -22.95
C MET A 74 1.82 -23.11 -23.73
N ASP A 75 1.56 -22.07 -24.51
CA ASP A 75 2.60 -21.37 -25.27
C ASP A 75 3.58 -20.62 -24.35
N LEU A 76 4.85 -20.65 -24.73
CA LEU A 76 5.91 -19.91 -24.07
C LEU A 76 5.80 -18.43 -24.42
N VAL A 77 5.93 -17.57 -23.41
CA VAL A 77 5.77 -16.11 -23.57
C VAL A 77 7.14 -15.45 -23.61
N LEU A 78 7.35 -14.57 -24.60
CA LEU A 78 8.60 -13.82 -24.74
C LEU A 78 8.84 -12.91 -23.53
N ARG A 79 9.98 -13.09 -22.88
CA ARG A 79 10.56 -12.18 -21.89
C ARG A 79 11.65 -11.38 -22.58
N GLN A 80 11.39 -10.08 -22.72
CA GLN A 80 12.46 -9.16 -23.05
C GLN A 80 13.36 -8.99 -21.82
N PRO A 81 14.68 -9.17 -21.93
CA PRO A 81 15.59 -8.65 -20.94
C PRO A 81 15.38 -7.15 -20.91
N THR A 82 14.66 -6.66 -19.92
CA THR A 82 14.49 -5.22 -19.73
C THR A 82 15.89 -4.68 -19.43
N PRO A 83 16.48 -3.81 -20.25
CA PRO A 83 17.66 -3.09 -19.82
C PRO A 83 17.20 -2.31 -18.58
N THR A 84 17.78 -2.64 -17.43
CA THR A 84 17.50 -1.97 -16.17
C THR A 84 17.92 -0.51 -16.29
N THR A 85 17.07 0.32 -16.90
CA THR A 85 16.95 1.76 -16.58
C THR A 85 15.93 1.88 -15.45
N GLN A 86 16.04 1.01 -14.45
CA GLN A 86 15.81 1.45 -13.08
C GLN A 86 17.12 2.14 -12.72
N ALA A 87 17.09 3.46 -12.58
CA ALA A 87 18.16 4.16 -11.90
C ALA A 87 18.49 3.35 -10.64
N ALA A 88 19.74 2.93 -10.53
CA ALA A 88 20.23 2.07 -9.48
C ALA A 88 19.92 2.67 -8.09
N SER A 89 18.76 2.33 -7.54
CA SER A 89 18.61 2.26 -6.09
C SER A 89 19.17 0.89 -5.71
N SER A 90 20.45 0.91 -5.33
CA SER A 90 21.26 -0.12 -4.66
C SER A 90 20.55 -1.45 -4.28
N PRO A 91 21.12 -2.63 -4.57
CA PRO A 91 20.51 -3.94 -4.32
C PRO A 91 20.47 -4.36 -2.83
N GLU A 92 20.62 -3.44 -1.88
CA GLU A 92 20.54 -3.73 -0.44
C GLU A 92 19.27 -3.20 0.24
N ALA A 93 18.32 -2.59 -0.49
CA ALA A 93 17.14 -1.98 0.12
C ALA A 93 15.81 -2.25 -0.61
N ALA A 94 15.72 -3.29 -1.45
CA ALA A 94 14.46 -3.67 -2.09
C ALA A 94 13.59 -4.57 -1.17
N THR A 95 13.35 -4.15 0.07
CA THR A 95 12.45 -4.86 1.00
C THR A 95 10.98 -4.48 0.80
N THR A 96 10.69 -3.53 -0.10
CA THR A 96 9.34 -3.00 -0.33
C THR A 96 8.96 -3.08 -1.80
N VAL A 97 7.83 -3.74 -2.08
CA VAL A 97 7.21 -3.77 -3.41
C VAL A 97 6.08 -2.75 -3.44
N SER A 98 6.09 -1.85 -4.43
CA SER A 98 5.02 -0.87 -4.63
C SER A 98 3.88 -1.46 -5.46
N VAL A 99 2.65 -1.35 -4.97
CA VAL A 99 1.42 -1.71 -5.71
C VAL A 99 0.51 -0.50 -5.75
N SER A 100 -0.03 -0.17 -6.93
CA SER A 100 -0.90 1.00 -7.10
C SER A 100 -2.25 0.82 -6.40
N SER A 101 -2.88 1.93 -6.01
CA SER A 101 -4.21 1.92 -5.39
C SER A 101 -5.28 1.30 -6.28
N VAL A 102 -5.22 1.56 -7.60
CA VAL A 102 -6.14 0.97 -8.58
C VAL A 102 -6.01 -0.55 -8.60
N VAL A 103 -4.79 -1.08 -8.69
CA VAL A 103 -4.54 -2.53 -8.69
C VAL A 103 -5.01 -3.16 -7.37
N ARG A 104 -4.72 -2.51 -6.23
CA ARG A 104 -5.20 -2.98 -4.92
C ARG A 104 -6.72 -3.05 -4.84
N GLN A 105 -7.41 -2.07 -5.43
CA GLN A 105 -8.87 -1.99 -5.44
C GLN A 105 -9.48 -3.04 -6.38
N THR A 106 -8.96 -3.18 -7.60
CA THR A 106 -9.45 -4.16 -8.58
C THR A 106 -9.23 -5.59 -8.11
N LEU A 107 -8.10 -5.87 -7.47
CA LEU A 107 -7.81 -7.19 -6.90
C LEU A 107 -8.56 -7.47 -5.58
N GLY A 108 -9.24 -6.48 -5.00
CA GLY A 108 -9.98 -6.65 -3.75
C GLY A 108 -9.09 -6.96 -2.54
N ILE A 109 -7.88 -6.39 -2.48
CA ILE A 109 -6.92 -6.66 -1.39
C ILE A 109 -7.49 -6.14 -0.06
N ARG A 110 -7.68 -7.04 0.90
CA ARG A 110 -8.12 -6.72 2.27
C ARG A 110 -6.96 -6.81 3.25
N THR A 111 -6.89 -5.84 4.15
CA THR A 111 -5.87 -5.76 5.20
C THR A 111 -6.54 -5.67 6.56
N ALA A 112 -5.87 -6.19 7.59
CA ALA A 112 -6.30 -6.07 8.97
C ALA A 112 -5.09 -5.71 9.85
N HIS A 113 -5.34 -5.07 10.99
CA HIS A 113 -4.28 -4.80 11.96
C HIS A 113 -3.83 -6.07 12.65
N VAL A 114 -2.52 -6.21 12.84
CA VAL A 114 -1.93 -7.32 13.60
C VAL A 114 -2.13 -7.05 15.09
N THR A 115 -2.75 -8.00 15.78
CA THR A 115 -2.96 -7.96 17.23
C THR A 115 -2.43 -9.26 17.84
N ARG A 116 -1.82 -9.17 19.02
CA ARG A 116 -1.51 -10.35 19.84
C ARG A 116 -2.74 -10.72 20.64
N ARG A 117 -3.11 -11.99 20.63
CA ARG A 117 -4.24 -12.54 21.39
C ARG A 117 -3.97 -14.01 21.68
N ASP A 118 -4.50 -14.49 22.79
CA ASP A 118 -4.52 -15.92 23.07
C ASP A 118 -5.51 -16.59 22.12
N ILE A 119 -5.08 -17.67 21.48
CA ILE A 119 -5.92 -18.46 20.59
C ILE A 119 -6.48 -19.61 21.42
N LEU A 120 -7.67 -19.40 21.97
CA LEU A 120 -8.43 -20.46 22.62
C LEU A 120 -9.17 -21.26 21.55
N MET A 121 -8.74 -22.50 21.34
CA MET A 121 -9.48 -23.45 20.51
C MET A 121 -10.54 -24.13 21.38
N SER A 122 -11.82 -23.96 21.08
CA SER A 122 -12.88 -24.76 21.72
C SER A 122 -12.90 -26.16 21.12
N LEU A 123 -12.50 -27.17 21.91
CA LEU A 123 -12.64 -28.57 21.51
C LEU A 123 -13.97 -29.12 22.01
N LYS A 124 -14.77 -29.72 21.13
CA LYS A 124 -15.94 -30.51 21.52
C LYS A 124 -15.49 -31.96 21.68
N VAL A 125 -15.57 -32.48 22.91
CA VAL A 125 -15.16 -33.85 23.25
C VAL A 125 -16.38 -34.61 23.78
N PRO A 126 -16.66 -35.83 23.31
CA PRO A 126 -17.69 -36.66 23.91
C PRO A 126 -17.27 -37.04 25.34
N ALA A 127 -18.23 -37.09 26.24
CA ALA A 127 -18.02 -37.46 27.64
C ALA A 127 -19.08 -38.47 28.09
N ARG A 128 -18.76 -39.31 29.08
CA ARG A 128 -19.66 -40.30 29.68
C ARG A 128 -20.02 -39.85 31.10
N VAL A 129 -21.28 -40.07 31.49
CA VAL A 129 -21.72 -39.89 32.89
C VAL A 129 -21.58 -41.21 33.65
N VAL A 130 -20.94 -41.18 34.81
CA VAL A 130 -20.69 -42.35 35.68
C VAL A 130 -21.19 -42.04 37.08
N ALA A 131 -21.86 -43.00 37.73
CA ALA A 131 -22.30 -42.88 39.12
C ALA A 131 -21.19 -43.33 40.09
N GLU A 132 -20.95 -42.53 41.12
CA GLU A 132 -20.05 -42.86 42.22
C GLU A 132 -20.77 -43.59 43.35
N ALA A 133 -20.01 -44.26 44.22
CA ALA A 133 -20.54 -45.06 45.32
C ALA A 133 -21.42 -44.28 46.31
N GLY A 134 -21.28 -42.95 46.38
CA GLY A 134 -22.12 -42.05 47.18
C GLY A 134 -23.43 -41.63 46.52
N GLY A 135 -23.76 -42.13 45.33
CA GLY A 135 -24.94 -41.72 44.56
C GLY A 135 -24.76 -40.43 43.75
N GLU A 136 -23.55 -39.89 43.71
CA GLU A 136 -23.21 -38.68 42.95
C GLU A 136 -22.85 -39.04 41.49
N LEU A 137 -23.25 -38.21 40.53
CA LEU A 137 -22.95 -38.40 39.11
C LEU A 137 -21.74 -37.55 38.69
N ARG A 138 -20.78 -38.14 37.99
CA ARG A 138 -19.61 -37.45 37.42
C ARG A 138 -19.53 -37.60 35.90
N VAL A 139 -19.01 -36.56 35.24
CA VAL A 139 -18.73 -36.56 33.79
C VAL A 139 -17.26 -36.92 33.58
N GLN A 140 -16.97 -37.91 32.74
CA GLN A 140 -15.64 -38.38 32.34
C GLN A 140 -15.42 -38.17 30.84
#